data_AF-A0A2V5UNA1-F1
#
_entry.id   AF-A0A2V5UNA1-F1
#
_cell.length_a   1.000
_cell.length_b   1.000
_cell.length_c   1.000
_cell.angle_alpha   90.00
_cell.angle_beta   90.00
_cell.angle_gamma   90.00
#
_symmetry.space_group_name_H-M   'P 1'
#
loop_
_entity.id
_entity.type
_entity.pdbx_description
1 polymer ?
#
loop_
_entity_poly.entity_id
_entity_poly.type
_entity_poly.pdbx_seq_one_letter_code
_entity_poly.pdbx_strand_id
1 'polypeptide(L)'
;MLRTSEVLNNFKIIVDDLPRYTGRAVVRNLVNAGPTLICEVSLDESGLDAVMVSAHEPLGDTNTQFQNFLHRWQRYYKVRPEFKAVVADLQTLLADLRLWLDEMELGIRALPDGDRGDISRTVLSKVGDRIVATIDALHERFEEIVGDVEPELRPAHQSLAQRQLRSLFLCSPFGYRAYSKPLGYAGDYEMVNMITRDPLEGSTLFAKAMNLWLLEQWPSKAHWPGPRNPEVFRPHFVEQRGVHALRLQRRNA
;
A
#
# COMPACT_ATOMS: atom_id res chain seq x y z
N MET A 1 -4.98 -17.20 27.45
CA MET A 1 -6.03 -17.19 26.40
C MET A 1 -5.73 -16.02 25.50
N LEU A 2 -5.51 -16.28 24.21
CA LEU A 2 -5.25 -15.24 23.21
C LEU A 2 -6.49 -14.35 23.03
N ARG A 3 -6.29 -13.04 22.89
CA ARG A 3 -7.36 -12.06 22.67
C ARG A 3 -7.13 -11.29 21.37
N THR A 4 -8.22 -10.84 20.76
CA THR A 4 -8.17 -9.94 19.61
C THR A 4 -7.53 -8.61 20.02
N SER A 5 -6.64 -8.07 19.17
CA SER A 5 -5.78 -6.90 19.44
C SER A 5 -4.69 -7.11 20.48
N GLU A 6 -4.42 -8.35 20.89
CA GLU A 6 -3.29 -8.66 21.77
C GLU A 6 -1.97 -8.50 21.02
N VAL A 7 -1.01 -7.83 21.67
CA VAL A 7 0.36 -7.70 21.16
C VAL A 7 1.19 -8.85 21.73
N LEU A 8 1.63 -9.73 20.85
CA LEU A 8 2.56 -10.81 21.15
C LEU A 8 3.98 -10.30 20.92
N ASN A 9 4.69 -10.03 22.02
CA ASN A 9 6.12 -9.76 21.98
C ASN A 9 6.87 -11.10 21.84
N ASN A 10 7.81 -11.22 20.90
CA ASN A 10 8.52 -12.46 20.53
C ASN A 10 7.64 -13.56 19.90
N PHE A 11 6.70 -13.21 19.01
CA PHE A 11 5.98 -14.19 18.20
C PHE A 11 6.93 -14.86 17.19
N LYS A 12 6.86 -16.19 17.10
CA LYS A 12 7.67 -16.99 16.18
C LYS A 12 6.81 -17.77 15.20
N ILE A 13 7.18 -17.76 13.92
CA ILE A 13 6.62 -18.68 12.92
C ILE A 13 7.69 -19.72 12.63
N ILE A 14 7.37 -21.00 12.85
CA ILE A 14 8.27 -22.13 12.58
C ILE A 14 7.71 -22.89 11.38
N VAL A 15 8.56 -23.11 10.36
CA VAL A 15 8.24 -23.91 9.17
C VAL A 15 9.38 -24.89 8.96
N ASP A 16 9.08 -26.19 8.87
CA ASP A 16 10.08 -27.26 8.77
C ASP A 16 11.14 -27.21 9.90
N ASP A 17 10.69 -27.05 11.15
CA ASP A 17 11.52 -26.84 12.35
C ASP A 17 12.45 -25.62 12.33
N LEU A 18 12.34 -24.75 11.32
CA LEU A 18 13.13 -23.52 11.21
C LEU A 18 12.27 -22.28 11.53
N PRO A 19 12.72 -21.40 12.45
CA PRO A 19 12.04 -20.13 12.69
C PRO A 19 12.19 -19.22 11.46
N ARG A 20 11.07 -18.96 10.78
CA ARG A 20 10.99 -18.07 9.60
C ARG A 20 10.64 -16.62 9.94
N TYR A 21 10.18 -16.39 11.18
CA TYR A 21 9.85 -15.07 11.70
C TYR A 21 10.10 -15.08 13.20
N THR A 22 10.73 -14.03 13.73
CA THR A 22 10.74 -13.73 15.17
C THR A 22 10.55 -12.23 15.33
N GLY A 23 9.50 -11.81 16.01
CA GLY A 23 9.25 -10.39 16.19
C GLY A 23 7.94 -10.09 16.89
N ARG A 24 7.59 -8.81 16.94
CA ARG A 24 6.29 -8.37 17.46
C ARG A 24 5.20 -8.81 16.49
N ALA A 25 4.18 -9.49 16.98
CA ALA A 25 2.97 -9.77 16.21
C ALA A 25 1.75 -9.22 16.92
N VAL A 26 0.76 -8.76 16.17
CA VAL A 26 -0.51 -8.30 16.72
C VAL A 26 -1.61 -9.22 16.23
N VAL A 27 -2.33 -9.86 17.15
CA VAL A 27 -3.46 -10.73 16.83
C VAL A 27 -4.59 -9.86 16.29
N ARG A 28 -4.87 -9.98 14.99
CA ARG A 28 -5.94 -9.24 14.32
C ARG A 28 -7.28 -9.93 14.45
N ASN A 29 -7.28 -11.25 14.36
CA ASN A 29 -8.50 -12.03 14.40
C ASN A 29 -8.25 -13.37 15.07
N LEU A 30 -9.26 -13.88 15.76
CA LEU A 30 -9.23 -15.14 16.47
C LEU A 30 -10.54 -15.87 16.18
N VAL A 31 -10.46 -16.92 15.37
CA VAL A 31 -11.61 -17.76 15.04
C VAL A 31 -11.43 -19.11 15.69
N ASN A 32 -12.38 -19.50 16.54
CA ASN A 32 -12.42 -20.82 17.13
C ASN A 32 -13.09 -21.79 16.16
N ALA A 33 -12.31 -22.68 15.54
CA ALA A 33 -12.76 -23.68 14.58
C ALA A 33 -12.84 -25.08 15.24
N GLY A 34 -13.45 -25.17 16.44
CA GLY A 34 -13.64 -26.43 17.16
C GLY A 34 -12.40 -26.85 17.96
N PRO A 35 -11.65 -27.89 17.56
CA PRO A 35 -10.41 -28.28 18.24
C PRO A 35 -9.22 -27.36 17.91
N THR A 36 -9.35 -26.49 16.91
CA THR A 36 -8.27 -25.63 16.41
C THR A 36 -8.63 -24.15 16.53
N LEU A 37 -7.68 -23.36 17.02
CA LEU A 37 -7.78 -21.91 17.10
C LEU A 37 -7.05 -21.29 15.92
N ILE A 38 -7.78 -20.67 15.01
CA ILE A 38 -7.20 -19.97 13.85
C ILE A 38 -6.94 -18.52 14.27
N CYS A 39 -5.69 -18.10 14.20
CA CYS A 39 -5.27 -16.75 14.55
C CYS A 39 -4.78 -16.03 13.30
N GLU A 40 -5.36 -14.88 12.97
CA GLU A 40 -4.77 -13.95 12.01
C GLU A 40 -3.86 -13.00 12.78
N VAL A 41 -2.60 -12.92 12.37
CA VAL A 41 -1.60 -12.07 13.01
C VAL A 41 -0.99 -11.11 11.99
N SER A 42 -0.84 -9.85 12.39
CA SER A 42 0.04 -8.93 11.66
C SER A 42 1.44 -9.01 12.19
N LEU A 43 2.35 -9.25 11.26
CA LEU A 43 3.77 -9.28 11.48
C LEU A 43 4.33 -7.87 11.25
N ASP A 44 5.24 -7.45 12.10
CA ASP A 44 6.02 -6.24 11.87
C ASP A 44 7.02 -6.50 10.72
N GLU A 45 7.19 -5.54 9.80
CA GLU A 45 8.13 -5.67 8.66
C GLU A 45 9.57 -5.85 9.15
N SER A 46 9.91 -5.25 10.29
CA SER A 46 11.18 -5.46 10.97
C SER A 46 11.46 -6.94 11.28
N GLY A 47 10.41 -7.74 11.52
CA GLY A 47 10.49 -9.18 11.81
C GLY A 47 10.60 -10.08 10.57
N LEU A 48 10.26 -9.56 9.38
CA LEU A 48 10.43 -10.25 8.09
C LEU A 48 11.86 -10.08 7.55
N ASP A 49 12.48 -8.93 7.83
CA ASP A 49 13.93 -8.72 7.62
C ASP A 49 14.78 -9.35 8.73
N ALA A 50 14.22 -9.56 9.94
CA ALA A 50 14.85 -10.27 11.05
C ALA A 50 14.92 -11.80 10.90
N VAL A 51 15.08 -12.31 9.68
CA VAL A 51 15.66 -13.66 9.48
C VAL A 51 17.17 -13.64 9.81
N MET A 52 17.77 -12.48 10.06
CA MET A 52 19.18 -12.41 10.43
C MET A 52 19.34 -12.01 11.90
N VAL A 53 19.87 -12.96 12.66
CA VAL A 53 20.36 -12.86 14.04
C VAL A 53 19.28 -12.93 15.14
N SER A 54 18.78 -14.15 15.38
CA SER A 54 18.36 -14.52 16.74
C SER A 54 19.58 -14.43 17.66
N ALA A 55 19.54 -13.56 18.68
CA ALA A 55 20.59 -13.37 19.68
C ALA A 55 20.88 -14.62 20.56
N HIS A 56 20.22 -15.75 20.29
CA HIS A 56 20.32 -16.99 21.06
C HIS A 56 20.61 -18.25 20.22
N GLU A 57 20.85 -18.11 18.91
CA GLU A 57 21.43 -19.20 18.12
C GLU A 57 22.92 -18.90 17.88
N PRO A 58 23.83 -19.89 18.02
CA PRO A 58 25.20 -19.70 17.55
C PRO A 58 25.07 -19.27 16.10
N LEU A 59 25.73 -18.17 15.68
CA LEU A 59 25.67 -17.64 14.31
C LEU A 59 25.58 -18.82 13.33
N GLY A 60 24.37 -19.16 12.89
CA GLY A 60 24.19 -20.26 11.94
C GLY A 60 25.07 -19.93 10.75
N ASP A 61 25.62 -20.94 10.08
CA ASP A 61 26.65 -20.74 9.04
C ASP A 61 26.37 -19.46 8.23
N THR A 62 27.18 -18.43 8.47
CA THR A 62 26.96 -17.10 7.93
C THR A 62 27.00 -17.14 6.40
N ASN A 63 27.74 -18.10 5.85
CA ASN A 63 27.74 -18.38 4.43
C ASN A 63 26.36 -18.85 3.95
N THR A 64 25.75 -19.84 4.59
CA THR A 64 24.38 -20.29 4.27
C THR A 64 23.35 -19.14 4.37
N GLN A 65 23.44 -18.28 5.39
CA GLN A 65 22.57 -17.10 5.49
C GLN A 65 22.77 -16.11 4.33
N PHE A 66 24.02 -15.84 3.96
CA PHE A 66 24.36 -14.98 2.85
C PHE A 66 23.91 -15.56 1.50
N GLN A 67 24.08 -16.86 1.27
CA GLN A 67 23.57 -17.55 0.07
C GLN A 67 22.05 -17.45 -0.04
N ASN A 68 21.33 -17.60 1.06
CA ASN A 68 19.87 -17.42 1.10
C ASN A 68 19.48 -15.96 0.80
N PHE A 69 20.22 -14.98 1.32
CA PHE A 69 20.03 -13.57 0.95
C PHE A 69 20.25 -13.35 -0.55
N LEU A 70 21.36 -13.85 -1.12
CA LEU A 70 21.65 -13.73 -2.54
C LEU A 70 20.56 -14.37 -3.39
N HIS A 71 20.12 -15.58 -3.08
CA HIS A 71 19.04 -16.25 -3.80
C HIS A 71 17.72 -15.46 -3.75
N ARG A 72 17.36 -14.89 -2.59
CA ARG A 72 16.19 -14.01 -2.47
C ARG A 72 16.35 -12.73 -3.29
N TRP A 73 17.53 -12.14 -3.34
CA TRP A 73 17.78 -10.93 -4.14
C TRP A 73 17.82 -11.23 -5.64
N GLN A 74 18.38 -12.37 -6.06
CA GLN A 74 18.48 -12.80 -7.45
C GLN A 74 17.12 -12.95 -8.15
N ARG A 75 16.01 -13.10 -7.40
CA ARG A 75 14.65 -13.08 -7.98
C ARG A 75 14.37 -11.82 -8.80
N TYR A 76 15.02 -10.70 -8.48
CA TYR A 76 14.84 -9.44 -9.23
C TYR A 76 15.52 -9.45 -10.61
N TYR A 77 16.35 -10.45 -10.93
CA TYR A 77 16.82 -10.67 -12.30
C TYR A 77 15.70 -11.09 -13.25
N LYS A 78 14.64 -11.71 -12.72
CA LYS A 78 13.45 -12.11 -13.49
C LYS A 78 12.50 -10.94 -13.76
N VAL A 79 12.75 -9.76 -13.19
CA VAL A 79 11.90 -8.59 -13.37
C VAL A 79 12.30 -7.87 -14.65
N ARG A 80 11.31 -7.65 -15.51
CA ARG A 80 11.48 -7.00 -16.81
C ARG A 80 12.06 -5.58 -16.65
N PRO A 81 12.98 -5.16 -17.53
CA PRO A 81 13.58 -3.82 -17.46
C PRO A 81 12.52 -2.70 -17.50
N GLU A 82 11.49 -2.85 -18.34
CA GLU A 82 10.43 -1.85 -18.49
C GLU A 82 9.64 -1.68 -17.19
N PHE A 83 9.37 -2.79 -16.49
CA PHE A 83 8.72 -2.77 -15.19
C PHE A 83 9.58 -2.06 -14.14
N LYS A 84 10.90 -2.34 -14.10
CA LYS A 84 11.81 -1.63 -13.19
C LYS A 84 11.82 -0.13 -13.45
N ALA A 85 11.83 0.26 -14.72
CA ALA A 85 11.84 1.66 -15.12
C ALA A 85 10.56 2.37 -14.66
N VAL A 86 9.38 1.82 -14.95
CA VAL A 86 8.12 2.48 -14.54
C VAL A 86 7.94 2.53 -13.01
N VAL A 87 8.37 1.50 -12.28
CA VAL A 87 8.31 1.53 -10.81
C VAL A 87 9.29 2.57 -10.25
N ALA A 88 10.48 2.69 -10.83
CA ALA A 88 11.42 3.75 -10.46
C ALA A 88 10.86 5.14 -10.77
N ASP A 89 10.29 5.35 -11.96
CA ASP A 89 9.64 6.61 -12.36
C ASP A 89 8.53 6.99 -11.35
N LEU A 90 7.67 6.03 -10.99
CA LEU A 90 6.59 6.25 -10.02
C LEU A 90 7.13 6.53 -8.61
N GLN A 91 8.14 5.79 -8.17
CA GLN A 91 8.77 6.01 -6.87
C GLN A 91 9.38 7.41 -6.78
N THR A 92 10.11 7.85 -7.81
CA THR A 92 10.72 9.17 -7.88
C THR A 92 9.66 10.27 -7.88
N LEU A 93 8.65 10.17 -8.75
CA LEU A 93 7.55 11.15 -8.78
C LEU A 93 6.90 11.30 -7.40
N LEU A 94 6.52 10.19 -6.77
CA LEU A 94 5.81 10.20 -5.50
C LEU A 94 6.69 10.70 -4.34
N ALA A 95 7.99 10.38 -4.36
CA ALA A 95 8.94 10.88 -3.38
C ALA A 95 9.13 12.40 -3.51
N ASP A 96 9.32 12.91 -4.73
CA ASP A 96 9.49 14.34 -4.99
C ASP A 96 8.22 15.13 -4.69
N LEU A 97 7.05 14.58 -5.06
CA LEU A 97 5.75 15.14 -4.71
C LEU A 97 5.56 15.23 -3.19
N ARG A 98 5.98 14.20 -2.45
CA ARG A 98 5.94 14.21 -0.99
C ARG A 98 6.79 15.33 -0.41
N LEU A 99 8.04 15.46 -0.87
CA LEU A 99 8.94 16.52 -0.41
C LEU A 99 8.34 17.91 -0.65
N TRP A 100 7.82 18.15 -1.85
CA TRP A 100 7.19 19.42 -2.19
C TRP A 100 5.94 19.72 -1.34
N LEU A 101 5.09 18.73 -1.08
CA LEU A 101 3.93 18.90 -0.20
C LEU A 101 4.32 19.09 1.27
N ASP A 102 5.37 18.43 1.73
CA ASP A 102 5.90 18.60 3.08
C ASP A 102 6.46 20.03 3.26
N GLU A 103 7.14 20.60 2.25
CA GLU A 103 7.57 22.01 2.25
C GLU A 103 6.39 22.98 2.34
N MET A 104 5.33 22.75 1.55
CA MET A 104 4.10 23.55 1.63
C MET A 104 3.46 23.44 3.03
N GLU A 105 3.43 22.24 3.60
CA GLU A 105 2.85 22.02 4.93
C GLU A 105 3.63 22.74 6.03
N LEU A 106 4.96 22.77 5.94
CA LEU A 106 5.80 23.57 6.85
C LEU A 106 5.46 25.07 6.74
N GLY A 107 5.26 25.59 5.53
CA GLY A 107 4.82 26.96 5.31
C GLY A 107 3.47 27.27 5.95
N ILE A 108 2.50 26.36 5.83
CA ILE A 108 1.17 26.50 6.47
C ILE A 108 1.28 26.49 7.99
N ARG A 109 2.13 25.63 8.56
CA ARG A 109 2.35 25.56 10.02
C ARG A 109 2.96 26.83 10.60
N ALA A 110 3.73 27.58 9.81
CA ALA A 110 4.32 28.85 10.22
C ALA A 110 3.32 30.02 10.30
N LEU A 111 2.09 29.84 9.80
CA LEU A 111 1.04 30.87 9.88
C LEU A 111 0.43 30.97 11.30
N PRO A 112 -0.03 32.17 11.71
CA PRO A 112 -0.72 32.39 12.99
C PRO A 112 -1.95 31.46 13.16
N ASP A 113 -2.30 31.13 14.41
CA ASP A 113 -3.38 30.17 14.70
C ASP A 113 -4.75 30.67 14.25
N GLY A 114 -5.37 29.89 13.36
CA GLY A 114 -6.67 30.13 12.73
C GLY A 114 -6.60 29.65 11.26
N ASP A 115 -7.44 28.70 10.86
CA ASP A 115 -7.64 28.29 9.45
C ASP A 115 -6.58 27.38 8.78
N ARG A 116 -5.61 26.79 9.52
CA ARG A 116 -4.62 25.85 8.94
C ARG A 116 -5.24 24.68 8.16
N GLY A 117 -6.37 24.14 8.66
CA GLY A 117 -7.12 23.08 8.00
C GLY A 117 -7.75 23.53 6.68
N ASP A 118 -8.33 24.73 6.67
CA ASP A 118 -8.98 25.32 5.50
C ASP A 118 -7.97 25.76 4.44
N ILE A 119 -6.80 26.25 4.86
CA ILE A 119 -5.68 26.55 3.97
C ILE A 119 -5.15 25.27 3.32
N SER A 120 -4.96 24.20 4.10
CA SER A 120 -4.53 22.89 3.57
C SER A 120 -5.51 22.35 2.52
N ARG A 121 -6.82 22.47 2.79
CA ARG A 121 -7.87 22.10 1.84
C ARG A 121 -7.83 22.97 0.58
N THR A 122 -7.62 24.27 0.74
CA THR A 122 -7.52 25.23 -0.37
C THR A 122 -6.30 24.98 -1.25
N VAL A 123 -5.18 24.56 -0.67
CA VAL A 123 -4.00 24.15 -1.45
C VAL A 123 -4.35 22.93 -2.30
N LEU A 124 -4.89 21.87 -1.69
CA LEU A 124 -5.23 20.64 -2.42
C LEU A 124 -6.36 20.83 -3.43
N SER A 125 -7.31 21.74 -3.23
CA SER A 125 -8.32 22.06 -4.25
C SER A 125 -7.73 22.77 -5.47
N LYS A 126 -6.63 23.51 -5.31
CA LYS A 126 -5.95 24.20 -6.42
C LYS A 126 -5.05 23.29 -7.25
N VAL A 127 -4.38 22.32 -6.61
CA VAL A 127 -3.38 21.46 -7.28
C VAL A 127 -3.78 19.99 -7.39
N GLY A 128 -4.83 19.56 -6.70
CA GLY A 128 -5.26 18.15 -6.59
C GLY A 128 -5.52 17.50 -7.94
N ASP A 129 -6.29 18.15 -8.83
CA ASP A 129 -6.57 17.63 -10.18
C ASP A 129 -5.29 17.38 -10.98
N ARG A 130 -4.31 18.29 -10.88
CA ARG A 130 -3.03 18.16 -11.58
C ARG A 130 -2.18 17.04 -10.99
N ILE A 131 -2.19 16.89 -9.67
CA ILE A 131 -1.52 15.78 -8.99
C ILE A 131 -2.13 14.45 -9.44
N VAL A 132 -3.46 14.32 -9.40
CA VAL A 132 -4.19 13.12 -9.83
C VAL A 132 -3.83 12.76 -11.27
N ALA A 133 -3.95 13.72 -12.21
CA ALA A 133 -3.62 13.49 -13.62
C ALA A 133 -2.15 13.09 -13.84
N THR A 134 -1.22 13.65 -13.05
CA THR A 134 0.22 13.31 -13.16
C THR A 134 0.49 11.89 -12.68
N ILE A 135 -0.12 11.47 -11.57
CA ILE A 135 0.02 10.11 -11.06
C ILE A 135 -0.68 9.13 -12.00
N ASP A 136 -1.87 9.46 -12.50
CA ASP A 136 -2.63 8.62 -13.44
C ASP A 136 -1.84 8.33 -14.71
N ALA A 137 -1.13 9.30 -15.30
CA ALA A 137 -0.33 9.08 -16.50
C ALA A 137 0.78 8.01 -16.29
N LEU A 138 1.44 8.00 -15.13
CA LEU A 138 2.42 6.95 -14.81
C LEU A 138 1.76 5.63 -14.44
N HIS A 139 0.60 5.69 -13.77
CA HIS A 139 -0.17 4.52 -13.38
C HIS A 139 -0.72 3.77 -14.60
N GLU A 140 -1.20 4.48 -15.63
CA GLU A 140 -1.63 3.88 -16.90
C GLU A 140 -0.50 3.11 -17.58
N ARG A 141 0.68 3.72 -17.69
CA ARG A 141 1.88 3.04 -18.22
C ARG A 141 2.29 1.83 -17.36
N PHE A 142 2.11 1.92 -16.04
CA PHE A 142 2.36 0.79 -15.14
C PHE A 142 1.39 -0.37 -15.40
N GLU A 143 0.09 -0.08 -15.54
CA GLU A 143 -0.95 -1.08 -15.83
C GLU A 143 -0.72 -1.77 -17.19
N GLU A 144 -0.32 -1.02 -18.22
CA GLU A 144 0.06 -1.59 -19.53
C GLU A 144 1.19 -2.61 -19.39
N ILE A 145 2.28 -2.25 -18.72
CA ILE A 145 3.44 -3.13 -18.53
C ILE A 145 3.06 -4.35 -17.68
N VAL A 146 2.25 -4.17 -16.64
CA VAL A 146 1.75 -5.25 -15.77
C VAL A 146 0.87 -6.23 -16.52
N GLY A 147 0.05 -5.76 -17.46
CA GLY A 147 -0.82 -6.58 -18.30
C GLY A 147 -0.05 -7.64 -19.10
N ASP A 148 1.18 -7.32 -19.49
CA ASP A 148 2.05 -8.18 -20.29
C ASP A 148 2.97 -9.09 -19.44
N VAL A 149 2.88 -9.07 -18.11
CA VAL A 149 3.73 -9.92 -17.24
C VAL A 149 3.17 -11.34 -17.15
N GLU A 150 3.99 -12.32 -17.53
CA GLU A 150 3.67 -13.73 -17.46
C GLU A 150 3.36 -14.17 -16.01
N PRO A 151 2.38 -15.06 -15.80
CA PRO A 151 1.99 -15.51 -14.47
C PRO A 151 3.14 -15.97 -13.58
N GLU A 152 4.15 -16.66 -14.14
CA GLU A 152 5.30 -17.15 -13.40
C GLU A 152 6.23 -16.03 -12.91
N LEU A 153 6.24 -14.89 -13.60
CA LEU A 153 7.12 -13.76 -13.27
C LEU A 153 6.46 -12.76 -12.30
N ARG A 154 5.13 -12.78 -12.17
CA ARG A 154 4.37 -11.85 -11.31
C ARG A 154 4.88 -11.75 -9.87
N PRO A 155 5.23 -12.85 -9.17
CA PRO A 155 5.69 -12.74 -7.77
C PRO A 155 6.95 -11.86 -7.63
N ALA A 156 7.89 -11.96 -8.59
CA ALA A 156 9.10 -11.15 -8.56
C ALA A 156 8.81 -9.67 -8.83
N HIS A 157 7.89 -9.38 -9.77
CA HIS A 157 7.45 -8.02 -10.11
C HIS A 157 6.68 -7.37 -8.95
N GLN A 158 5.71 -8.09 -8.38
CA GLN A 158 4.95 -7.65 -7.21
C GLN A 158 5.87 -7.35 -6.03
N SER A 159 6.84 -8.22 -5.75
CA SER A 159 7.77 -7.99 -4.65
C SER A 159 8.62 -6.74 -4.82
N LEU A 160 9.01 -6.39 -6.05
CA LEU A 160 9.76 -5.17 -6.32
C LEU A 160 8.89 -3.93 -6.08
N ALA A 161 7.69 -3.91 -6.67
CA ALA A 161 6.74 -2.80 -6.53
C ALA A 161 6.32 -2.59 -5.08
N GLN A 162 6.02 -3.67 -4.34
CA GLN A 162 5.74 -3.59 -2.91
C GLN A 162 6.91 -2.97 -2.15
N ARG A 163 8.15 -3.45 -2.38
CA ARG A 163 9.32 -2.91 -1.67
C ARG A 163 9.54 -1.41 -1.94
N GLN A 164 9.30 -0.94 -3.17
CA GLN A 164 9.61 0.43 -3.57
C GLN A 164 8.47 1.42 -3.29
N LEU A 165 7.22 0.99 -3.38
CA LEU A 165 6.06 1.88 -3.39
C LEU A 165 5.21 1.78 -2.12
N ARG A 166 5.29 0.68 -1.35
CA ARG A 166 4.37 0.40 -0.25
C ARG A 166 4.29 1.55 0.76
N SER A 167 5.42 2.08 1.22
CA SER A 167 5.43 3.16 2.22
C SER A 167 4.79 4.45 1.70
N LEU A 168 4.85 4.71 0.39
CA LEU A 168 4.27 5.88 -0.25
C LEU A 168 2.75 5.75 -0.38
N PHE A 169 2.23 4.53 -0.58
CA PHE A 169 0.78 4.28 -0.68
C PHE A 169 0.11 4.13 0.69
N LEU A 170 0.77 3.46 1.65
CA LEU A 170 0.21 3.18 2.97
C LEU A 170 0.12 4.39 3.90
N CYS A 171 0.62 5.56 3.49
CA CYS A 171 0.39 6.80 4.21
C CYS A 171 -1.07 7.28 4.11
N SER A 172 -1.80 6.85 3.08
CA SER A 172 -3.21 7.23 2.88
C SER A 172 -4.15 6.35 3.72
N PRO A 173 -5.19 6.91 4.36
CA PRO A 173 -6.17 6.13 5.11
C PRO A 173 -6.85 5.04 4.28
N PHE A 174 -7.31 5.37 3.07
CA PHE A 174 -7.96 4.42 2.17
C PHE A 174 -7.00 3.33 1.70
N GLY A 175 -5.77 3.69 1.33
CA GLY A 175 -4.74 2.71 0.92
C GLY A 175 -4.36 1.77 2.07
N TYR A 176 -4.21 2.30 3.29
CA TYR A 176 -3.97 1.47 4.48
C TYR A 176 -5.13 0.52 4.76
N ARG A 177 -6.39 0.99 4.65
CA ARG A 177 -7.57 0.15 4.85
C ARG A 177 -7.65 -0.96 3.79
N ALA A 178 -7.46 -0.61 2.52
CA ALA A 178 -7.48 -1.56 1.41
C ALA A 178 -6.40 -2.66 1.59
N TYR A 179 -5.22 -2.29 2.07
CA TYR A 179 -4.14 -3.23 2.36
C TYR A 179 -4.39 -4.10 3.60
N SER A 180 -4.92 -3.51 4.67
CA SER A 180 -5.11 -4.14 5.97
C SER A 180 -6.38 -4.99 6.09
N LYS A 181 -7.23 -4.95 5.06
CA LYS A 181 -8.51 -5.63 5.04
C LYS A 181 -8.32 -7.16 5.11
N PRO A 182 -9.02 -7.87 6.02
CA PRO A 182 -8.96 -9.33 6.11
C PRO A 182 -9.40 -9.99 4.80
N LEU A 183 -8.67 -11.03 4.39
CA LEU A 183 -8.97 -11.80 3.18
C LEU A 183 -10.37 -12.43 3.29
N GLY A 184 -11.18 -12.28 2.24
CA GLY A 184 -12.55 -12.85 2.17
C GLY A 184 -13.67 -11.95 2.72
N TYR A 185 -13.35 -10.76 3.26
CA TYR A 185 -14.37 -9.81 3.72
C TYR A 185 -15.03 -9.06 2.54
N ALA A 186 -16.00 -9.67 1.87
CA ALA A 186 -16.76 -8.98 0.81
C ALA A 186 -17.63 -7.85 1.41
N GLY A 187 -17.69 -6.69 0.74
CA GLY A 187 -18.51 -5.56 1.22
C GLY A 187 -17.93 -4.88 2.47
N ASP A 188 -16.67 -4.44 2.41
CA ASP A 188 -16.09 -3.66 3.50
C ASP A 188 -16.81 -2.32 3.61
N TYR A 189 -17.81 -2.26 4.51
CA TYR A 189 -18.63 -1.07 4.75
C TYR A 189 -17.79 0.14 5.06
N GLU A 190 -16.64 -0.02 5.71
CA GLU A 190 -15.77 1.10 6.01
C GLU A 190 -15.08 1.62 4.74
N MET A 191 -14.66 0.74 3.82
CA MET A 191 -14.16 1.21 2.52
C MET A 191 -15.24 1.92 1.72
N VAL A 192 -16.48 1.43 1.75
CA VAL A 192 -17.62 2.10 1.09
C VAL A 192 -17.89 3.46 1.73
N ASN A 193 -17.89 3.54 3.05
CA ASN A 193 -18.04 4.78 3.80
C ASN A 193 -16.91 5.78 3.46
N MET A 194 -15.66 5.29 3.39
CA MET A 194 -14.50 6.06 2.95
C MET A 194 -14.63 6.58 1.52
N ILE A 195 -15.24 5.78 0.63
CA ILE A 195 -15.55 6.21 -0.73
C ILE A 195 -16.54 7.36 -0.71
N THR A 196 -17.57 7.33 0.14
CA THR A 196 -18.68 8.30 0.16
C THR A 196 -18.42 9.62 0.90
N ARG A 197 -17.37 9.68 1.73
CA ARG A 197 -17.06 10.87 2.56
C ARG A 197 -16.03 11.78 1.90
N ASP A 198 -15.59 12.80 2.62
CA ASP A 198 -14.58 13.74 2.15
C ASP A 198 -13.31 12.99 1.70
N PRO A 199 -12.84 13.16 0.45
CA PRO A 199 -11.66 12.46 -0.03
C PRO A 199 -10.33 13.00 0.55
N LEU A 200 -10.34 14.20 1.15
CA LEU A 200 -9.12 14.86 1.65
C LEU A 200 -8.76 14.42 3.07
N GLU A 201 -8.54 13.12 3.25
CA GLU A 201 -8.20 12.50 4.54
C GLU A 201 -6.74 12.08 4.63
N GLY A 202 -6.14 12.31 5.80
CA GLY A 202 -4.74 12.00 6.05
C GLY A 202 -4.12 12.99 7.04
N SER A 203 -3.03 12.58 7.68
CA SER A 203 -2.29 13.42 8.64
C SER A 203 -1.38 14.45 7.99
N THR A 204 -1.01 14.26 6.71
CA THR A 204 -0.17 15.19 5.93
C THR A 204 -0.85 15.57 4.62
N LEU A 205 -0.38 16.64 3.97
CA LEU A 205 -0.83 17.01 2.62
C LEU A 205 -0.59 15.88 1.60
N PHE A 206 0.55 15.20 1.70
CA PHE A 206 0.84 14.04 0.85
C PHE A 206 -0.14 12.88 1.06
N ALA A 207 -0.44 12.53 2.33
CA ALA A 207 -1.40 11.47 2.64
C ALA A 207 -2.80 11.79 2.08
N LYS A 208 -3.24 13.05 2.16
CA LYS A 208 -4.51 13.52 1.58
C LYS A 208 -4.51 13.45 0.06
N ALA A 209 -3.44 13.86 -0.59
CA ALA A 209 -3.30 13.78 -2.05
C ALA A 209 -3.34 12.33 -2.54
N MET A 210 -2.64 11.42 -1.86
CA MET A 210 -2.68 9.98 -2.18
C MET A 210 -4.06 9.38 -1.92
N ASN A 211 -4.74 9.77 -0.84
CA ASN A 211 -6.09 9.32 -0.53
C ASN A 211 -7.08 9.77 -1.62
N LEU A 212 -7.00 11.03 -2.05
CA LEU A 212 -7.78 11.56 -3.16
C LEU A 212 -7.54 10.74 -4.43
N TRP A 213 -6.28 10.56 -4.84
CA TRP A 213 -5.95 9.81 -6.05
C TRP A 213 -6.48 8.37 -6.02
N LEU A 214 -6.36 7.65 -4.89
CA LEU A 214 -6.91 6.29 -4.75
C LEU A 214 -8.45 6.24 -4.84
N LEU A 215 -9.13 7.25 -4.34
CA LEU A 215 -10.59 7.38 -4.43
C LEU A 215 -11.05 7.77 -5.85
N GLU A 216 -10.17 8.34 -6.67
CA GLU A 216 -10.41 8.62 -8.09
C GLU A 216 -10.25 7.40 -9.00
N GLN A 217 -9.65 6.30 -8.53
CA GLN A 217 -9.44 5.12 -9.36
C GLN A 217 -10.75 4.39 -9.66
N TRP A 218 -10.78 3.69 -10.81
CA TRP A 218 -11.95 2.94 -11.28
C TRP A 218 -12.61 2.03 -10.21
N PRO A 219 -11.86 1.23 -9.43
CA PRO A 219 -12.47 0.38 -8.40
C PRO A 219 -13.27 1.17 -7.35
N SER A 220 -12.79 2.36 -6.97
CA SER A 220 -13.46 3.24 -6.01
C SER A 220 -14.68 3.93 -6.65
N LYS A 221 -14.53 4.42 -7.89
CA LYS A 221 -15.61 5.06 -8.66
C LYS A 221 -16.78 4.11 -8.95
N ALA A 222 -16.50 2.83 -9.23
CA ALA A 222 -17.54 1.84 -9.52
C ALA A 222 -18.50 1.57 -8.34
N HIS A 223 -18.07 1.87 -7.11
CA HIS A 223 -18.87 1.70 -5.90
C HIS A 223 -19.55 2.99 -5.41
N TRP A 224 -19.35 4.12 -6.10
CA TRP A 224 -19.90 5.41 -5.70
C TRP A 224 -21.35 5.63 -6.23
N PRO A 225 -22.35 5.94 -5.38
CA PRO A 225 -23.77 5.95 -5.77
C PRO A 225 -24.37 7.30 -6.23
N GLY A 226 -23.63 8.41 -6.39
CA GLY A 226 -24.23 9.72 -6.74
C GLY A 226 -23.44 10.61 -7.72
N PRO A 227 -23.97 11.77 -8.18
CA PRO A 227 -23.18 12.75 -8.92
C PRO A 227 -22.24 13.51 -7.95
N ARG A 228 -20.96 13.66 -8.30
CA ARG A 228 -20.02 14.49 -7.51
C ARG A 228 -20.41 15.96 -7.63
N ASN A 229 -20.27 16.71 -6.54
CA ASN A 229 -20.56 18.15 -6.52
C ASN A 229 -19.70 18.89 -7.56
N PRO A 230 -20.29 19.46 -8.63
CA PRO A 230 -19.55 20.04 -9.74
C PRO A 230 -18.81 21.35 -9.39
N GLU A 231 -19.05 21.92 -8.20
CA GLU A 231 -18.33 23.10 -7.72
C GLU A 231 -16.94 22.78 -7.14
N VAL A 232 -16.65 21.50 -6.86
CA VAL A 232 -15.34 21.07 -6.31
C VAL A 232 -14.51 20.33 -7.35
N PHE A 233 -15.12 19.66 -8.34
CA PHE A 233 -14.40 18.86 -9.33
C PHE A 233 -15.13 18.82 -10.67
N ARG A 234 -14.46 19.22 -11.76
CA ARG A 234 -14.90 18.97 -13.15
C ARG A 234 -14.15 17.75 -13.69
N PRO A 235 -14.80 16.61 -13.94
CA PRO A 235 -14.17 15.53 -14.68
C PRO A 235 -14.13 15.90 -16.16
N HIS A 236 -12.96 16.28 -16.65
CA HIS A 236 -12.58 15.98 -18.04
C HIS A 236 -11.85 14.65 -18.01
N PHE A 237 -12.09 13.82 -19.03
CA PHE A 237 -11.53 12.49 -19.21
C PHE A 237 -12.26 11.32 -18.49
N VAL A 238 -13.50 11.05 -18.93
CA VAL A 238 -14.06 9.68 -18.90
C VAL A 238 -14.71 9.42 -20.25
N GLU A 239 -13.89 9.33 -21.29
CA GLU A 239 -14.34 8.73 -22.55
C GLU A 239 -13.13 8.20 -23.32
N GLN A 240 -12.59 7.07 -22.85
CA GLN A 240 -12.21 5.93 -23.68
C GLN A 240 -11.46 4.89 -22.83
N ARG A 241 -11.98 3.65 -22.86
CA ARG A 241 -11.31 2.39 -22.46
C ARG A 241 -11.20 2.11 -20.96
N GLY A 242 -12.36 2.03 -20.32
CA GLY A 242 -12.55 1.15 -19.18
C GLY A 242 -12.53 -0.33 -19.60
N VAL A 243 -12.18 -1.19 -18.65
CA VAL A 243 -12.22 -2.67 -18.68
C VAL A 243 -10.93 -3.39 -19.07
N HIS A 244 -9.85 -3.29 -18.27
CA HIS A 244 -8.89 -4.40 -18.14
C HIS A 244 -8.22 -4.59 -16.76
N ALA A 245 -8.32 -3.66 -15.81
CA ALA A 245 -7.59 -3.72 -14.53
C ALA A 245 -8.17 -4.64 -13.41
N LEU A 246 -9.11 -5.55 -13.71
CA LEU A 246 -9.80 -6.37 -12.69
C LEU A 246 -9.61 -7.89 -12.81
N ARG A 247 -8.46 -8.36 -13.30
CA ARG A 247 -8.15 -9.81 -13.32
C ARG A 247 -6.87 -10.28 -12.64
N LEU A 248 -6.04 -9.39 -12.10
CA LEU A 248 -4.76 -9.80 -11.49
C LEU A 248 -4.78 -10.10 -9.98
N GLN A 249 -5.91 -9.89 -9.29
CA GLN A 249 -6.05 -10.24 -7.87
C GLN A 249 -6.97 -11.43 -7.56
N ARG A 250 -7.49 -12.16 -8.56
CA ARG A 250 -8.48 -13.24 -8.34
C ARG A 250 -8.18 -14.61 -8.98
N ARG A 251 -6.98 -14.86 -9.48
CA ARG A 251 -6.56 -16.20 -9.91
C ARG A 251 -5.10 -16.44 -9.51
N ASN A 252 -4.92 -17.06 -8.35
CA ASN A 252 -3.84 -18.01 -7.99
C ASN A 252 -3.90 -18.27 -6.47
N ALA A 253 -5.08 -18.71 -6.01
CA ALA A 253 -5.23 -19.56 -4.85
C ALA A 253 -5.80 -20.89 -5.36
#